data_AF-A0A970TKF5-F1
#
_entry.id   AF-A0A970TKF5-F1
#
_cell.length_a   1.000
_cell.length_b   1.000
_cell.length_c   1.000
_cell.angle_alpha   90.00
_cell.angle_beta   90.00
_cell.angle_gamma   90.00
#
_symmetry.space_group_name_H-M   'P 1'
#
loop_
_entity.id
_entity.type
_entity.pdbx_description
1 polymer ?
#
loop_
_entity_poly.entity_id
_entity_poly.type
_entity_poly.pdbx_seq_one_letter_code
_entity_poly.pdbx_strand_id
1 'polypeptide(L)'
;MRGLMVMALCLLVALAPAAGAAQGEGPEALYALSLELLEHLQAGNEEAALSMMDSVMKSAMAGQLEALWAQLAMAGGEFKEAGAWRASLQDGYHALEMTLVFSNVRLIQRTVFDGENQVAGLFFSPGEVPAEAPEEEPLPQGVVEEPVTVDAGLGYPLNGTLARPEAGQAAAGLVLVHGSGPSDRDEAILANTPFRDLAWGLARRGIAVLRYDKRTLAYGREITQSPDYPRLTVDEETALDAAAAVGLLKARPELDGKKVFLLGHSLGGMLTAYINTLGAGADGYINLAGSPRKLWELSYEQNMLLAQEALAAGQIPSLDAALEQVQAEAEKARGLLLLSDEEALSPGAAVFGMSAWYLRHLEGIDAPALHLADGLPVLILQGGKDRQVFPEDFEAWKTALMDHPDASFILYPELNHLFGRFEGETPPFSQIALEYSQRTPMPDEVLDDIAQWVNERAQAGQE
;
A
#
# COMPACT_ATOMS: atom_id res chain seq x y z
N MET A 1 2.38 8.28 -32.78
CA MET A 1 2.27 6.95 -32.13
C MET A 1 2.26 7.23 -30.63
N ARG A 2 1.11 7.02 -30.00
CA ARG A 2 0.85 7.37 -28.58
C ARG A 2 1.60 6.39 -27.68
N GLY A 3 2.14 6.91 -26.56
CA GLY A 3 3.08 6.23 -25.68
C GLY A 3 2.58 4.86 -25.21
N LEU A 4 3.50 3.90 -25.23
CA LEU A 4 3.31 2.59 -24.64
C LEU A 4 3.55 2.75 -23.13
N MET A 5 2.54 3.24 -22.40
CA MET A 5 2.43 2.97 -20.97
C MET A 5 2.21 1.46 -20.84
N VAL A 6 3.21 0.74 -20.33
CA VAL A 6 2.97 -0.59 -19.78
C VAL A 6 2.17 -0.35 -18.50
N MET A 7 0.85 -0.28 -18.66
CA MET A 7 -0.08 -0.34 -17.56
C MET A 7 0.12 -1.68 -16.84
N ALA A 8 0.51 -1.62 -15.57
CA ALA A 8 -0.28 -2.40 -14.62
C ALA A 8 -1.73 -2.01 -14.89
N LEU A 9 -2.57 -2.94 -15.33
CA LEU A 9 -3.94 -2.63 -15.76
C LEU A 9 -4.86 -2.30 -14.57
N CYS A 10 -4.43 -1.42 -13.67
CA CYS A 10 -5.31 -0.63 -12.83
C CYS A 10 -5.69 0.63 -13.61
N LEU A 11 -6.67 0.51 -14.50
CA LEU A 11 -7.31 1.69 -15.06
C LEU A 11 -8.19 2.30 -13.96
N LEU A 12 -7.62 3.23 -13.20
CA LEU A 12 -8.32 3.96 -12.14
C LEU A 12 -9.19 5.05 -12.80
N VAL A 13 -10.48 4.74 -12.96
CA VAL A 13 -11.52 5.75 -13.19
C VAL A 13 -12.29 5.91 -11.89
N ALA A 14 -12.43 7.16 -11.46
CA ALA A 14 -13.08 7.55 -10.23
C ALA A 14 -14.50 6.95 -10.10
N LEU A 15 -14.80 6.38 -8.92
CA LEU A 15 -16.16 6.02 -8.52
C LEU A 15 -17.01 7.29 -8.42
N ALA A 16 -18.10 7.35 -9.18
CA ALA A 16 -19.15 8.33 -8.94
C ALA A 16 -19.90 8.01 -7.63
N PRO A 17 -20.47 9.00 -6.93
CA PRO A 17 -21.21 8.76 -5.69
C PRO A 17 -22.50 7.97 -5.95
N ALA A 18 -22.66 6.81 -5.30
CA ALA A 18 -23.98 6.20 -5.14
C ALA A 18 -24.84 7.10 -4.22
N ALA A 19 -26.02 7.49 -4.69
CA ALA A 19 -27.03 8.17 -3.89
C ALA A 19 -27.97 7.12 -3.28
N GLY A 20 -27.85 6.88 -1.97
CA GLY A 20 -28.79 6.06 -1.20
C GLY A 20 -28.18 4.78 -0.64
N ALA A 21 -28.71 4.34 0.51
CA ALA A 21 -28.37 3.05 1.08
C ALA A 21 -28.79 1.93 0.10
N ALA A 22 -27.81 1.14 -0.37
CA ALA A 22 -28.03 0.09 -1.35
C ALA A 22 -29.06 -0.93 -0.85
N GLN A 23 -30.19 -1.02 -1.56
CA GLN A 23 -30.94 -2.27 -1.70
C GLN A 23 -30.35 -3.00 -2.92
N GLY A 24 -29.07 -3.34 -2.84
CA GLY A 24 -28.39 -4.01 -3.95
C GLY A 24 -28.98 -5.38 -4.23
N GLU A 25 -28.87 -5.82 -5.47
CA GLU A 25 -29.20 -7.19 -5.85
C GLU A 25 -28.32 -8.21 -5.11
N GLY A 26 -28.81 -9.45 -4.97
CA GLY A 26 -28.05 -10.51 -4.32
C GLY A 26 -26.74 -10.85 -5.06
N PRO A 27 -25.76 -11.49 -4.39
CA PRO A 27 -24.47 -11.86 -4.97
C PRO A 27 -24.54 -12.54 -6.34
N GLU A 28 -25.51 -13.43 -6.56
CA GLU A 28 -25.71 -14.16 -7.81
C GLU A 28 -26.15 -13.27 -8.97
N ALA A 29 -26.89 -12.20 -8.68
CA ALA A 29 -27.34 -11.26 -9.69
C ALA A 29 -26.23 -10.28 -10.09
N LEU A 30 -25.40 -9.85 -9.12
CA LEU A 30 -24.16 -9.11 -9.41
C LEU A 30 -23.18 -9.94 -10.23
N TYR A 31 -23.10 -11.25 -9.97
CA TYR A 31 -22.32 -12.18 -10.78
C TYR A 31 -22.83 -12.22 -12.23
N ALA A 32 -24.15 -12.32 -12.42
CA ALA A 32 -24.76 -12.30 -13.75
C ALA A 32 -24.46 -11.00 -14.52
N LEU A 33 -24.55 -9.84 -13.85
CA LEU A 33 -24.22 -8.55 -14.46
C LEU A 33 -22.74 -8.44 -14.84
N SER A 34 -21.83 -8.93 -14.00
CA SER A 34 -20.40 -8.93 -14.31
C SER A 34 -20.04 -9.86 -15.47
N LEU A 35 -20.76 -10.99 -15.59
CA LEU A 35 -20.62 -11.93 -16.70
C LEU A 35 -21.17 -11.33 -18.00
N GLU A 36 -22.34 -10.68 -17.98
CA GLU A 36 -22.91 -9.98 -19.13
C GLU A 36 -21.99 -8.86 -19.63
N LEU A 37 -21.38 -8.10 -18.71
CA LEU A 37 -20.36 -7.11 -19.06
C LEU A 37 -19.17 -7.76 -19.78
N LEU A 38 -18.65 -8.86 -19.25
CA LEU A 38 -17.55 -9.61 -19.87
C LEU A 38 -17.92 -10.07 -21.29
N GLU A 39 -19.13 -10.60 -21.50
CA GLU A 39 -19.62 -11.03 -22.81
C GLU A 39 -19.66 -9.85 -23.80
N HIS A 40 -20.09 -8.66 -23.37
CA HIS A 40 -20.08 -7.47 -24.22
C HIS A 40 -18.66 -7.00 -24.57
N LEU A 41 -17.72 -7.04 -23.61
CA LEU A 41 -16.31 -6.74 -23.87
C LEU A 41 -15.71 -7.71 -24.89
N GLN A 42 -16.00 -9.00 -24.75
CA GLN A 42 -15.55 -10.05 -25.67
C GLN A 42 -16.10 -9.88 -27.08
N ALA A 43 -17.37 -9.50 -27.18
CA ALA A 43 -18.04 -9.29 -28.45
C ALA A 43 -17.65 -7.95 -29.13
N GLY A 44 -16.90 -7.09 -28.45
CA GLY A 44 -16.67 -5.71 -28.90
C GLY A 44 -17.96 -4.88 -28.97
N ASN A 45 -18.99 -5.26 -28.21
CA ASN A 45 -20.28 -4.58 -28.21
C ASN A 45 -20.24 -3.39 -27.25
N GLU A 46 -19.59 -2.32 -27.71
CA GLU A 46 -19.35 -1.13 -26.91
C GLU A 46 -20.64 -0.45 -26.44
N GLU A 47 -21.66 -0.35 -27.30
CA GLU A 47 -22.94 0.28 -26.94
C GLU A 47 -23.59 -0.44 -25.75
N ALA A 48 -23.61 -1.78 -25.78
CA ALA A 48 -24.20 -2.58 -24.72
C ALA A 48 -23.36 -2.53 -23.43
N ALA A 49 -22.03 -2.65 -23.51
CA ALA A 49 -21.16 -2.53 -22.33
C ALA A 49 -21.27 -1.15 -21.66
N LEU A 50 -21.27 -0.07 -22.45
CA LEU A 50 -21.46 1.28 -21.92
C LEU A 50 -22.85 1.48 -21.31
N SER A 51 -23.88 0.79 -21.80
CA SER A 51 -25.24 0.88 -21.25
C SER A 51 -25.33 0.39 -19.79
N MET A 52 -24.45 -0.53 -19.40
CA MET A 52 -24.36 -1.07 -18.04
C MET A 52 -23.59 -0.18 -17.07
N MET A 53 -22.88 0.83 -17.58
CA MET A 53 -22.00 1.69 -16.80
C MET A 53 -22.70 2.96 -16.32
N ASP A 54 -22.30 3.42 -15.13
CA ASP A 54 -22.73 4.72 -14.62
C ASP A 54 -22.26 5.86 -15.55
N SER A 55 -22.77 7.08 -15.31
CA SER A 55 -22.46 8.21 -16.18
C SER A 55 -20.96 8.56 -16.27
N VAL A 56 -20.20 8.33 -15.20
CA VAL A 56 -18.77 8.64 -15.12
C VAL A 56 -17.97 7.56 -15.85
N MET A 57 -18.26 6.29 -15.56
CA MET A 57 -17.59 5.15 -16.16
C MET A 57 -17.89 5.06 -17.67
N LYS A 58 -19.15 5.33 -18.07
CA LYS A 58 -19.52 5.46 -19.49
C LYS A 58 -18.67 6.52 -20.20
N SER A 59 -18.50 7.70 -19.59
CA SER A 59 -17.70 8.77 -20.20
C SER A 59 -16.22 8.40 -20.28
N ALA A 60 -15.69 7.68 -19.30
CA ALA A 60 -14.28 7.31 -19.28
C ALA A 60 -13.95 6.17 -20.26
N MET A 61 -14.88 5.22 -20.43
CA MET A 61 -14.67 4.01 -21.24
C MET A 61 -15.04 4.17 -22.70
N ALA A 62 -15.78 5.20 -23.07
CA ALA A 62 -16.18 5.46 -24.45
C ALA A 62 -14.96 5.53 -25.38
N GLY A 63 -14.94 4.68 -26.40
CA GLY A 63 -13.88 4.48 -27.37
C GLY A 63 -12.70 3.64 -26.89
N GLN A 64 -12.76 3.04 -25.69
CA GLN A 64 -11.63 2.33 -25.07
C GLN A 64 -11.85 0.82 -24.91
N LEU A 65 -13.09 0.32 -24.93
CA LEU A 65 -13.41 -1.05 -24.52
C LEU A 65 -12.84 -2.13 -25.45
N GLU A 66 -12.85 -1.89 -26.77
CA GLU A 66 -12.24 -2.81 -27.73
C GLU A 66 -10.72 -2.91 -27.52
N ALA A 67 -10.06 -1.76 -27.30
CA ALA A 67 -8.63 -1.71 -27.02
C ALA A 67 -8.29 -2.39 -25.68
N LEU A 68 -9.13 -2.21 -24.67
CA LEU A 68 -9.02 -2.86 -23.37
C LEU A 68 -9.05 -4.39 -23.51
N TRP A 69 -10.05 -4.94 -24.21
CA TRP A 69 -10.15 -6.38 -24.41
C TRP A 69 -8.97 -6.92 -25.24
N ALA A 70 -8.57 -6.20 -26.30
CA ALA A 70 -7.42 -6.57 -27.11
C ALA A 70 -6.12 -6.62 -26.29
N GLN A 71 -5.92 -5.71 -25.34
CA GLN A 71 -4.77 -5.72 -24.44
C GLN A 71 -4.80 -6.93 -23.50
N LEU A 72 -5.96 -7.26 -22.93
CA LEU A 72 -6.14 -8.44 -22.07
C LEU A 72 -5.84 -9.74 -22.83
N ALA A 73 -6.39 -9.88 -24.04
CA ALA A 73 -6.14 -11.05 -24.89
C ALA A 73 -4.69 -11.14 -25.37
N MET A 74 -4.04 -10.00 -25.64
CA MET A 74 -2.63 -9.97 -25.99
C MET A 74 -1.73 -10.41 -24.82
N ALA A 75 -2.08 -10.01 -23.59
CA ALA A 75 -1.35 -10.39 -22.39
C ALA A 75 -1.61 -11.86 -21.97
N GLY A 76 -2.87 -12.28 -21.99
CA GLY A 76 -3.30 -13.58 -21.47
C GLY A 76 -3.37 -14.72 -22.48
N GLY A 77 -3.40 -14.43 -23.78
CA GLY A 77 -3.65 -15.39 -24.84
C GLY A 77 -5.16 -15.61 -25.09
N GLU A 78 -5.53 -16.83 -25.51
CA GLU A 78 -6.93 -17.17 -25.76
C GLU A 78 -7.70 -17.27 -24.45
N PHE A 79 -8.82 -16.55 -24.33
CA PHE A 79 -9.75 -16.70 -23.21
C PHE A 79 -10.42 -18.07 -23.25
N LYS A 80 -10.51 -18.74 -22.10
CA LYS A 80 -11.07 -20.09 -21.96
C LYS A 80 -12.42 -20.07 -21.26
N GLU A 81 -12.48 -19.54 -20.05
CA GLU A 81 -13.70 -19.52 -19.25
C GLU A 81 -13.63 -18.49 -18.12
N ALA A 82 -14.80 -18.13 -17.58
CA ALA A 82 -14.92 -17.48 -16.29
C ALA A 82 -14.95 -18.55 -15.19
N GLY A 83 -14.12 -18.38 -14.17
CA GLY A 83 -13.92 -19.32 -13.06
C GLY A 83 -14.64 -18.89 -11.79
N ALA A 84 -14.01 -19.19 -10.65
CA ALA A 84 -14.52 -18.84 -9.32
C ALA A 84 -14.77 -17.35 -9.18
N TRP A 85 -15.77 -16.99 -8.37
CA TRP A 85 -16.17 -15.62 -8.11
C TRP A 85 -16.53 -15.41 -6.64
N ARG A 86 -16.47 -14.16 -6.20
CA ARG A 86 -16.83 -13.73 -4.86
C ARG A 86 -17.45 -12.33 -4.92
N ALA A 87 -18.56 -12.14 -4.21
CA ALA A 87 -19.11 -10.82 -3.96
C ALA A 87 -18.64 -10.29 -2.59
N SER A 88 -18.39 -8.99 -2.50
CA SER A 88 -18.14 -8.28 -1.25
C SER A 88 -18.94 -6.98 -1.21
N LEU A 89 -19.24 -6.51 0.00
CA LEU A 89 -19.83 -5.21 0.25
C LEU A 89 -18.79 -4.37 0.98
N GLN A 90 -18.32 -3.30 0.35
CA GLN A 90 -17.30 -2.42 0.91
C GLN A 90 -17.71 -0.97 0.68
N ASP A 91 -17.79 -0.18 1.76
CA ASP A 91 -18.09 1.26 1.73
C ASP A 91 -19.38 1.65 0.97
N GLY A 92 -20.39 0.79 1.03
CA GLY A 92 -21.69 1.00 0.39
C GLY A 92 -21.74 0.66 -1.10
N TYR A 93 -20.64 0.17 -1.68
CA TYR A 93 -20.59 -0.36 -3.03
C TYR A 93 -20.55 -1.89 -3.01
N HIS A 94 -21.30 -2.50 -3.92
CA HIS A 94 -21.23 -3.93 -4.14
C HIS A 94 -20.08 -4.21 -5.12
N ALA A 95 -19.11 -5.02 -4.72
CA ALA A 95 -18.02 -5.44 -5.59
C ALA A 95 -18.12 -6.95 -5.88
N LEU A 96 -17.79 -7.33 -7.10
CA LEU A 96 -17.69 -8.71 -7.51
C LEU A 96 -16.33 -8.95 -8.15
N GLU A 97 -15.61 -9.93 -7.64
CA GLU A 97 -14.38 -10.44 -8.21
C GLU A 97 -14.66 -11.77 -8.90
N MET A 98 -14.22 -11.93 -10.13
CA MET A 98 -14.41 -13.13 -10.95
C MET A 98 -13.11 -13.50 -11.65
N THR A 99 -12.73 -14.77 -11.57
CA THR A 99 -11.55 -15.30 -12.26
C THR A 99 -11.82 -15.36 -13.76
N LEU A 100 -10.92 -14.83 -14.57
CA LEU A 100 -10.85 -15.00 -16.01
C LEU A 100 -9.67 -15.93 -16.33
N VAL A 101 -9.97 -17.09 -16.90
CA VAL A 101 -8.96 -18.07 -17.29
C VAL A 101 -8.59 -17.84 -18.74
N PHE A 102 -7.34 -17.45 -18.99
CA PHE A 102 -6.75 -17.43 -20.32
C PHE A 102 -5.72 -18.55 -20.46
N SER A 103 -5.28 -18.83 -21.69
CA SER A 103 -4.28 -19.87 -21.99
C SER A 103 -2.96 -19.69 -21.23
N ASN A 104 -2.53 -18.45 -21.00
CA ASN A 104 -1.20 -18.14 -20.44
C ASN A 104 -1.25 -17.54 -19.03
N VAL A 105 -2.40 -17.02 -18.60
CA VAL A 105 -2.54 -16.30 -17.33
C VAL A 105 -3.95 -16.47 -16.77
N ARG A 106 -4.08 -16.29 -15.46
CA ARG A 106 -5.36 -16.06 -14.79
C ARG A 106 -5.43 -14.61 -14.36
N LEU A 107 -6.55 -13.96 -14.63
CA LEU A 107 -6.83 -12.60 -14.17
C LEU A 107 -8.04 -12.61 -13.24
N ILE A 108 -8.14 -11.64 -12.35
CA ILE A 108 -9.34 -11.33 -11.60
C ILE A 108 -9.96 -10.09 -12.26
N GLN A 109 -11.18 -10.24 -12.77
CA GLN A 109 -12.06 -9.11 -13.10
C GLN A 109 -12.74 -8.66 -11.82
N ARG A 110 -12.53 -7.42 -11.40
CA ARG A 110 -13.29 -6.79 -10.32
C ARG A 110 -14.27 -5.78 -10.91
N THR A 111 -15.56 -6.01 -10.70
CA THR A 111 -16.65 -5.10 -11.10
C THR A 111 -17.24 -4.47 -9.85
N VAL A 112 -17.28 -3.15 -9.80
CA VAL A 112 -17.89 -2.39 -8.71
C VAL A 112 -19.21 -1.80 -9.21
N PHE A 113 -20.25 -1.99 -8.42
CA PHE A 113 -21.62 -1.57 -8.70
C PHE A 113 -22.07 -0.48 -7.74
N ASP A 114 -22.76 0.52 -8.26
CA ASP A 114 -23.45 1.54 -7.47
C ASP A 114 -24.79 1.04 -6.90
N GLY A 115 -25.52 1.93 -6.22
CA GLY A 115 -26.82 1.62 -5.62
C GLY A 115 -27.95 1.34 -6.63
N GLU A 116 -27.73 1.58 -7.93
CA GLU A 116 -28.65 1.26 -9.03
C GLU A 116 -28.17 0.03 -9.85
N ASN A 117 -27.16 -0.70 -9.34
CA ASN A 117 -26.48 -1.81 -10.00
C ASN A 117 -25.81 -1.43 -11.34
N GLN A 118 -25.47 -0.14 -11.54
CA GLN A 118 -24.65 0.28 -12.67
C GLN A 118 -23.17 0.08 -12.33
N VAL A 119 -22.38 -0.27 -13.35
CA VAL A 119 -20.93 -0.46 -13.21
C VAL A 119 -20.27 0.90 -12.97
N ALA A 120 -19.83 1.11 -11.73
CA ALA A 120 -19.12 2.29 -11.26
C ALA A 120 -17.59 2.10 -11.28
N GLY A 121 -17.11 0.86 -11.43
CA GLY A 121 -15.69 0.56 -11.59
C GLY A 121 -15.44 -0.80 -12.24
N LEU A 122 -14.37 -0.91 -13.02
CA LEU A 122 -13.93 -2.14 -13.68
C LEU A 122 -12.41 -2.24 -13.63
N PHE A 123 -11.90 -3.32 -13.05
CA PHE A 123 -10.47 -3.53 -12.84
C PHE A 123 -10.08 -4.95 -13.25
N PHE A 124 -8.84 -5.12 -13.72
CA PHE A 124 -8.27 -6.44 -13.98
C PHE A 124 -6.90 -6.54 -13.31
N SER A 125 -6.69 -7.58 -12.52
CA SER A 125 -5.39 -7.86 -11.89
C SER A 125 -4.98 -9.31 -12.16
N PRO A 126 -3.67 -9.64 -12.22
CA PRO A 126 -3.24 -11.03 -12.22
C PRO A 126 -3.74 -11.77 -10.97
N GLY A 127 -4.08 -13.04 -11.13
CA GLY A 127 -4.50 -13.92 -10.03
C GLY A 127 -5.78 -14.69 -10.31
N GLU A 128 -6.27 -15.37 -9.29
CA GLU A 128 -7.55 -16.07 -9.30
C GLU A 128 -8.30 -15.82 -7.99
N VAL A 129 -9.62 -15.79 -8.08
CA VAL A 129 -10.47 -15.75 -6.89
C VAL A 129 -10.37 -17.12 -6.23
N PRO A 130 -9.95 -17.21 -4.95
CA PRO A 130 -9.92 -18.48 -4.23
C PRO A 130 -11.30 -19.14 -4.24
N ALA A 131 -11.35 -20.45 -4.46
CA ALA A 131 -12.61 -21.21 -4.55
C ALA A 131 -13.41 -21.22 -3.23
N GLU A 132 -12.73 -20.93 -2.11
CA GLU A 132 -13.31 -20.76 -0.79
C GLU A 132 -12.82 -19.41 -0.23
N ALA A 133 -13.67 -18.70 0.52
CA ALA A 133 -13.19 -17.57 1.30
C ALA A 133 -12.04 -18.05 2.19
N PRO A 134 -10.93 -17.31 2.30
CA PRO A 134 -9.86 -17.70 3.22
C PRO A 134 -10.48 -18.00 4.58
N GLU A 135 -10.23 -19.19 5.13
CA GLU A 135 -10.56 -19.44 6.52
C GLU A 135 -9.89 -18.34 7.35
N GLU A 136 -10.67 -17.61 8.15
CA GLU A 136 -10.09 -16.62 9.06
C GLU A 136 -9.10 -17.36 9.96
N GLU A 137 -7.81 -17.02 9.82
CA GLU A 137 -6.78 -17.58 10.69
C GLU A 137 -7.19 -17.29 12.14
N PRO A 138 -7.35 -18.31 13.00
CA PRO A 138 -7.78 -18.08 14.36
C PRO A 138 -6.71 -17.29 15.11
N LEU A 139 -7.15 -16.39 15.98
CA LEU A 139 -6.24 -15.62 16.82
C LEU A 139 -5.28 -16.56 17.57
N PRO A 140 -3.96 -16.33 17.53
CA PRO A 140 -3.01 -17.21 18.19
C PRO A 140 -3.22 -17.30 19.70
N GLN A 141 -2.98 -18.48 20.26
CA GLN A 141 -3.05 -18.69 21.71
C GLN A 141 -2.16 -17.68 22.47
N GLY A 142 -2.70 -17.06 23.51
CA GLY A 142 -1.99 -16.09 24.34
C GLY A 142 -1.95 -14.66 23.78
N VAL A 143 -2.61 -14.42 22.65
CA VAL A 143 -2.86 -13.07 22.10
C VAL A 143 -4.33 -12.71 22.35
N VAL A 144 -4.56 -11.45 22.71
CA VAL A 144 -5.91 -10.86 22.70
C VAL A 144 -5.91 -9.62 21.83
N GLU A 145 -7.01 -9.41 21.11
CA GLU A 145 -7.25 -8.20 20.34
C GLU A 145 -8.44 -7.44 20.90
N GLU A 146 -8.33 -6.11 20.88
CA GLU A 146 -9.43 -5.22 21.21
C GLU A 146 -9.55 -4.09 20.19
N PRO A 147 -10.78 -3.71 19.81
CA PRO A 147 -10.99 -2.58 18.93
C PRO A 147 -10.63 -1.28 19.65
N VAL A 148 -9.99 -0.37 18.91
CA VAL A 148 -9.69 0.98 19.38
C VAL A 148 -10.02 1.99 18.29
N THR A 149 -10.02 3.27 18.64
CA THR A 149 -10.23 4.36 17.69
C THR A 149 -9.03 5.29 17.75
N VAL A 150 -8.36 5.48 16.62
CA VAL A 150 -7.31 6.49 16.45
C VAL A 150 -7.96 7.75 15.94
N ASP A 151 -7.83 8.86 16.68
CA ASP A 151 -8.43 10.14 16.30
C ASP A 151 -7.38 11.25 16.38
N ALA A 152 -6.98 11.77 15.21
CA ALA A 152 -6.07 12.91 15.10
C ALA A 152 -6.78 14.26 15.30
N GLY A 153 -8.09 14.28 15.62
CA GLY A 153 -8.88 15.51 15.80
C GLY A 153 -9.26 16.18 14.48
N LEU A 154 -9.15 15.46 13.35
CA LEU A 154 -9.41 15.97 12.01
C LEU A 154 -10.84 15.70 11.51
N GLY A 155 -11.70 15.13 12.37
CA GLY A 155 -13.07 14.74 12.01
C GLY A 155 -13.18 13.40 11.27
N TYR A 156 -12.07 12.65 11.16
CA TYR A 156 -11.97 11.36 10.49
C TYR A 156 -11.38 10.30 11.43
N PRO A 157 -12.12 9.84 12.46
CA PRO A 157 -11.63 8.82 13.39
C PRO A 157 -11.45 7.48 12.68
N LEU A 158 -10.35 6.80 12.94
CA LEU A 158 -9.94 5.57 12.25
C LEU A 158 -10.15 4.35 13.15
N ASN A 159 -10.69 3.29 12.57
CA ASN A 159 -10.80 2.01 13.25
C ASN A 159 -9.40 1.43 13.45
N GLY A 160 -9.11 0.95 14.65
CA GLY A 160 -7.87 0.26 14.96
C GLY A 160 -8.08 -0.98 15.79
N THR A 161 -6.97 -1.70 15.98
CA THR A 161 -6.93 -2.94 16.73
C THR A 161 -5.64 -2.95 17.55
N LEU A 162 -5.78 -3.17 18.85
CA LEU A 162 -4.68 -3.36 19.77
C LEU A 162 -4.53 -4.85 20.05
N ALA A 163 -3.45 -5.45 19.54
CA ALA A 163 -3.04 -6.81 19.88
C ALA A 163 -2.09 -6.77 21.09
N ARG A 164 -2.32 -7.61 22.09
CA ARG A 164 -1.48 -7.66 23.29
C ARG A 164 -1.39 -9.06 23.90
N PRO A 165 -0.39 -9.32 24.76
CA PRO A 165 -0.32 -10.57 25.50
C PRO A 165 -1.54 -10.75 26.43
N GLU A 166 -2.15 -11.93 26.42
CA GLU A 166 -3.33 -12.26 27.25
C GLU A 166 -3.04 -12.09 28.75
N ALA A 167 -1.81 -12.41 29.19
CA ALA A 167 -1.37 -12.29 30.58
C ALA A 167 -1.27 -10.84 31.11
N GLY A 168 -1.56 -9.83 30.27
CA GLY A 168 -1.81 -8.46 30.71
C GLY A 168 -0.60 -7.60 31.03
N GLN A 169 0.63 -8.07 30.81
CA GLN A 169 1.84 -7.25 30.98
C GLN A 169 2.64 -7.20 29.67
N ALA A 170 2.37 -6.18 28.87
CA ALA A 170 3.25 -5.84 27.77
C ALA A 170 4.53 -5.19 28.32
N ALA A 171 5.67 -5.56 27.76
CA ALA A 171 6.97 -4.95 28.11
C ALA A 171 7.13 -3.56 27.48
N ALA A 172 6.53 -3.37 26.31
CA ALA A 172 6.52 -2.14 25.53
C ALA A 172 5.31 -2.08 24.59
N GLY A 173 5.06 -0.91 24.02
CA GLY A 173 4.12 -0.70 22.93
C GLY A 173 4.82 -0.49 21.59
N LEU A 174 4.17 -0.86 20.50
CA LEU A 174 4.61 -0.58 19.13
C LEU A 174 3.41 -0.13 18.28
N VAL A 175 3.55 0.98 17.57
CA VAL A 175 2.57 1.43 16.57
C VAL A 175 3.07 1.07 15.18
N LEU A 176 2.22 0.47 14.34
CA LEU A 176 2.54 0.17 12.95
C LEU A 176 2.03 1.29 12.02
N VAL A 177 2.85 1.71 11.06
CA VAL A 177 2.56 2.80 10.11
C VAL A 177 2.76 2.31 8.68
N HIS A 178 1.67 2.31 7.92
CA HIS A 178 1.59 1.78 6.55
C HIS A 178 2.57 2.44 5.58
N GLY A 179 2.80 1.74 4.47
CA GLY A 179 3.43 2.27 3.27
C GLY A 179 2.57 3.24 2.47
N SER A 180 2.93 3.43 1.21
CA SER A 180 2.26 4.34 0.28
C SER A 180 0.89 3.82 -0.15
N GLY A 181 -0.05 4.74 -0.38
CA GLY A 181 -1.39 4.43 -0.86
C GLY A 181 -2.38 4.01 0.23
N PRO A 182 -3.67 3.81 -0.13
CA PRO A 182 -4.70 3.33 0.79
C PRO A 182 -4.40 1.92 1.28
N SER A 183 -4.51 1.70 2.59
CA SER A 183 -4.23 0.40 3.21
C SER A 183 -5.07 0.18 4.47
N ASP A 184 -5.44 -1.07 4.73
CA ASP A 184 -6.15 -1.45 5.96
C ASP A 184 -5.17 -1.68 7.10
N ARG A 185 -5.68 -1.87 8.32
CA ARG A 185 -4.84 -2.12 9.51
C ARG A 185 -3.96 -3.37 9.42
N ASP A 186 -4.24 -4.29 8.51
CA ASP A 186 -3.46 -5.52 8.30
C ASP A 186 -2.36 -5.31 7.25
N GLU A 187 -2.34 -4.14 6.62
CA GLU A 187 -1.59 -3.81 5.41
C GLU A 187 -1.78 -4.90 4.34
N ALA A 188 -3.04 -5.32 4.18
CA ALA A 188 -3.37 -6.47 3.35
C ALA A 188 -3.03 -6.23 1.88
N ILE A 189 -2.26 -7.15 1.30
CA ILE A 189 -1.89 -7.14 -0.10
C ILE A 189 -1.96 -8.56 -0.67
N LEU A 190 -2.95 -8.77 -1.53
CA LEU A 190 -3.27 -10.09 -2.09
C LEU A 190 -3.38 -11.15 -0.98
N ALA A 191 -2.50 -12.15 -0.97
CA ALA A 191 -2.53 -13.24 0.01
C ALA A 191 -1.90 -12.86 1.36
N ASN A 192 -1.30 -11.66 1.51
CA ASN A 192 -0.44 -11.32 2.64
C ASN A 192 -1.04 -10.24 3.54
N THR A 193 -0.69 -10.30 4.83
CA THR A 193 -1.15 -9.38 5.88
C THR A 193 -0.01 -9.07 6.85
N PRO A 194 1.06 -8.39 6.39
CA PRO A 194 2.30 -8.23 7.15
C PRO A 194 2.09 -7.54 8.51
N PHE A 195 1.17 -6.57 8.62
CA PHE A 195 0.91 -5.91 9.91
C PHE A 195 0.16 -6.82 10.88
N ARG A 196 -0.64 -7.77 10.39
CA ARG A 196 -1.22 -8.82 11.24
C ARG A 196 -0.17 -9.78 11.75
N ASP A 197 0.71 -10.23 10.86
CA ASP A 197 1.78 -11.15 11.21
C ASP A 197 2.71 -10.51 12.26
N LEU A 198 3.05 -9.22 12.10
CA LEU A 198 3.78 -8.43 13.10
C LEU A 198 2.99 -8.32 14.41
N ALA A 199 1.72 -7.90 14.36
CA ALA A 199 0.93 -7.67 15.57
C ALA A 199 0.80 -8.94 16.41
N TRP A 200 0.46 -10.06 15.78
CA TRP A 200 0.30 -11.34 16.46
C TRP A 200 1.63 -11.92 16.91
N GLY A 201 2.64 -11.88 16.03
CA GLY A 201 3.97 -12.39 16.30
C GLY A 201 4.66 -11.68 17.47
N LEU A 202 4.54 -10.35 17.53
CA LEU A 202 5.12 -9.52 18.58
C LEU A 202 4.30 -9.53 19.87
N ALA A 203 2.97 -9.66 19.79
CA ALA A 203 2.14 -9.89 20.98
C ALA A 203 2.50 -11.19 21.70
N ARG A 204 2.79 -12.27 20.97
CA ARG A 204 3.33 -13.52 21.56
C ARG A 204 4.71 -13.33 22.20
N ARG A 205 5.43 -12.28 21.82
CA ARG A 205 6.77 -11.90 22.34
C ARG A 205 6.70 -10.78 23.39
N GLY A 206 5.51 -10.49 23.91
CA GLY A 206 5.34 -9.57 25.04
C GLY A 206 5.14 -8.09 24.66
N ILE A 207 4.92 -7.76 23.39
CA ILE A 207 4.78 -6.37 22.92
C ILE A 207 3.32 -6.08 22.58
N ALA A 208 2.78 -4.97 23.09
CA ALA A 208 1.46 -4.50 22.67
C ALA A 208 1.58 -3.78 21.33
N VAL A 209 0.83 -4.21 20.31
CA VAL A 209 0.92 -3.67 18.95
C VAL A 209 -0.39 -3.02 18.54
N LEU A 210 -0.31 -1.74 18.18
CA LEU A 210 -1.42 -0.97 17.65
C LEU A 210 -1.31 -0.86 16.13
N ARG A 211 -2.39 -1.23 15.46
CA ARG A 211 -2.59 -1.09 14.01
C ARG A 211 -3.96 -0.44 13.74
N TYR A 212 -4.10 0.28 12.64
CA TYR A 212 -5.30 1.08 12.34
C TYR A 212 -5.52 1.21 10.84
N ASP A 213 -6.75 1.43 10.39
CA ASP A 213 -7.01 1.63 8.95
C ASP A 213 -6.46 3.00 8.52
N LYS A 214 -5.81 3.07 7.35
CA LYS A 214 -5.31 4.35 6.84
C LYS A 214 -6.45 5.26 6.41
N ARG A 215 -6.33 6.57 6.65
CA ARG A 215 -7.40 7.55 6.31
C ARG A 215 -7.78 7.53 4.84
N THR A 216 -6.81 7.35 3.95
CA THR A 216 -7.05 7.27 2.50
C THR A 216 -7.81 6.01 2.07
N LEU A 217 -7.81 4.96 2.90
CA LEU A 217 -8.72 3.82 2.73
C LEU A 217 -10.09 4.14 3.34
N ALA A 218 -10.12 4.45 4.64
CA ALA A 218 -11.38 4.59 5.39
C ALA A 218 -12.25 5.76 4.94
N TYR A 219 -11.66 6.84 4.43
CA TYR A 219 -12.33 8.09 4.04
C TYR A 219 -11.86 8.61 2.68
N GLY A 220 -11.34 7.74 1.80
CA GLY A 220 -10.79 8.14 0.51
C GLY A 220 -11.78 8.92 -0.37
N ARG A 221 -13.07 8.57 -0.29
CA ARG A 221 -14.14 9.27 -1.02
C ARG A 221 -14.33 10.69 -0.49
N GLU A 222 -14.44 10.87 0.82
CA GLU A 222 -14.61 12.17 1.46
C GLU A 222 -13.39 13.06 1.19
N ILE A 223 -12.19 12.50 1.27
CA ILE A 223 -10.95 13.20 0.96
C ILE A 223 -10.94 13.68 -0.49
N THR A 224 -11.22 12.81 -1.46
CA THR A 224 -11.18 13.16 -2.89
C THR A 224 -12.27 14.14 -3.32
N GLN A 225 -13.39 14.20 -2.59
CA GLN A 225 -14.46 15.18 -2.82
C GLN A 225 -14.22 16.52 -2.12
N SER A 226 -13.23 16.60 -1.22
CA SER A 226 -12.87 17.83 -0.53
C SER A 226 -12.24 18.85 -1.48
N PRO A 227 -12.59 20.16 -1.38
CA PRO A 227 -11.89 21.21 -2.12
C PRO A 227 -10.40 21.31 -1.76
N ASP A 228 -10.00 20.77 -0.60
CA ASP A 228 -8.61 20.75 -0.14
C ASP A 228 -7.82 19.55 -0.65
N TYR A 229 -8.43 18.61 -1.39
CA TYR A 229 -7.75 17.43 -1.93
C TYR A 229 -6.44 17.74 -2.70
N PRO A 230 -6.36 18.79 -3.56
CA PRO A 230 -5.11 19.13 -4.24
C PRO A 230 -3.96 19.49 -3.29
N ARG A 231 -4.27 19.83 -2.03
CA ARG A 231 -3.32 20.21 -0.98
C ARG A 231 -2.97 19.08 -0.03
N LEU A 232 -3.51 17.87 -0.23
CA LEU A 232 -3.18 16.71 0.58
C LEU A 232 -1.66 16.49 0.58
N THR A 233 -1.09 16.29 1.77
CA THR A 233 0.32 15.93 1.95
C THR A 233 0.43 14.65 2.77
N VAL A 234 1.66 14.24 3.05
CA VAL A 234 1.92 13.09 3.92
C VAL A 234 1.46 13.34 5.37
N ASP A 235 1.26 14.60 5.76
CA ASP A 235 0.81 14.98 7.10
C ASP A 235 -0.60 14.46 7.34
N GLU A 236 -1.52 14.84 6.45
CA GLU A 236 -2.89 14.37 6.47
C GLU A 236 -3.01 12.92 6.00
N GLU A 237 -2.17 12.44 5.07
CA GLU A 237 -2.27 11.03 4.64
C GLU A 237 -1.86 10.05 5.75
N THR A 238 -0.80 10.36 6.50
CA THR A 238 -0.12 9.40 7.37
C THR A 238 0.33 9.98 8.71
N ALA A 239 1.06 11.09 8.71
CA ALA A 239 1.90 11.44 9.86
C ALA A 239 1.10 11.87 11.10
N LEU A 240 0.01 12.62 10.91
CA LEU A 240 -0.85 13.05 12.02
C LEU A 240 -1.59 11.88 12.70
N ASP A 241 -2.04 10.90 11.92
CA ASP A 241 -2.69 9.70 12.48
C ASP A 241 -1.70 8.82 13.23
N ALA A 242 -0.49 8.65 12.68
CA ALA A 242 0.57 7.90 13.35
C ALA A 242 0.94 8.56 14.70
N ALA A 243 1.04 9.89 14.74
CA ALA A 243 1.30 10.62 15.99
C ALA A 243 0.16 10.44 17.01
N ALA A 244 -1.09 10.50 16.55
CA ALA A 244 -2.27 10.24 17.39
C ALA A 244 -2.31 8.79 17.90
N ALA A 245 -1.93 7.81 17.07
CA ALA A 245 -1.86 6.41 17.44
C ALA A 245 -0.79 6.16 18.52
N VAL A 246 0.38 6.81 18.43
CA VAL A 246 1.40 6.75 19.50
C VAL A 246 0.84 7.36 20.79
N GLY A 247 0.20 8.54 20.72
CA GLY A 247 -0.43 9.17 21.88
C GLY A 247 -1.50 8.28 22.54
N LEU A 248 -2.36 7.65 21.72
CA LEU A 248 -3.36 6.69 22.17
C LEU A 248 -2.72 5.49 22.89
N LEU A 249 -1.69 4.89 22.28
CA LEU A 249 -1.02 3.72 22.84
C LEU A 249 -0.29 4.05 24.14
N LYS A 250 0.35 5.21 24.24
CA LYS A 250 0.98 5.70 25.48
C LYS A 250 -0.01 5.96 26.61
N ALA A 251 -1.25 6.32 26.29
CA ALA A 251 -2.29 6.56 27.29
C ALA A 251 -2.92 5.28 27.86
N ARG A 252 -2.52 4.10 27.36
CA ARG A 252 -3.06 2.81 27.78
C ARG A 252 -2.56 2.43 29.18
N PRO A 253 -3.44 2.08 30.14
CA PRO A 253 -3.04 1.68 31.49
C PRO A 253 -2.04 0.52 31.53
N GLU A 254 -2.14 -0.43 30.61
CA GLU A 254 -1.24 -1.57 30.45
C GLU A 254 0.19 -1.19 30.03
N LEU A 255 0.39 0.04 29.56
CA LEU A 255 1.69 0.61 29.18
C LEU A 255 2.12 1.77 30.08
N ASP A 256 1.51 1.93 31.26
CA ASP A 256 1.92 2.97 32.22
C ASP A 256 3.40 2.80 32.62
N GLY A 257 4.18 3.87 32.44
CA GLY A 257 5.63 3.87 32.63
C GLY A 257 6.42 3.00 31.64
N LYS A 258 5.80 2.48 30.57
CA LYS A 258 6.45 1.68 29.52
C LYS A 258 6.82 2.53 28.31
N LYS A 259 7.77 2.00 27.53
CA LYS A 259 8.26 2.61 26.29
C LYS A 259 7.32 2.28 25.13
N VAL A 260 7.10 3.23 24.25
CA VAL A 260 6.30 3.06 23.02
C VAL A 260 7.13 3.42 21.81
N PHE A 261 7.28 2.46 20.90
CA PHE A 261 8.07 2.58 19.68
C PHE A 261 7.16 2.76 18.46
N LEU A 262 7.76 3.19 17.35
CA LEU A 262 7.08 3.35 16.07
C LEU A 262 7.75 2.48 15.02
N LEU A 263 7.01 1.59 14.37
CA LEU A 263 7.45 0.85 13.19
C LEU A 263 6.76 1.40 11.95
N GLY A 264 7.53 1.88 10.99
CA GLY A 264 7.03 2.30 9.69
C GLY A 264 7.47 1.35 8.60
N HIS A 265 6.53 0.95 7.72
CA HIS A 265 6.81 0.17 6.52
C HIS A 265 6.88 1.05 5.28
N SER A 266 7.86 0.83 4.39
CA SER A 266 7.98 1.55 3.12
C SER A 266 7.95 3.08 3.34
N LEU A 267 6.98 3.80 2.76
CA LEU A 267 6.76 5.24 3.03
C LEU A 267 6.67 5.56 4.53
N GLY A 268 5.98 4.75 5.33
CA GLY A 268 5.92 4.94 6.79
C GLY A 268 7.29 4.84 7.45
N GLY A 269 8.18 3.98 6.93
CA GLY A 269 9.56 3.82 7.38
C GLY A 269 10.41 5.06 7.08
N MET A 270 10.15 5.75 5.98
CA MET A 270 10.79 7.03 5.63
C MET A 270 10.41 8.17 6.59
N LEU A 271 9.33 8.02 7.36
CA LEU A 271 8.70 9.10 8.11
C LEU A 271 8.80 8.93 9.63
N THR A 272 9.43 7.88 10.15
CA THR A 272 9.37 7.55 11.58
C THR A 272 9.84 8.70 12.48
N ALA A 273 10.99 9.31 12.19
CA ALA A 273 11.47 10.47 12.94
C ALA A 273 10.63 11.73 12.67
N TYR A 274 10.16 11.91 11.44
CA TYR A 274 9.29 13.03 11.07
C TYR A 274 7.97 13.04 11.86
N ILE A 275 7.32 11.88 11.97
CA ILE A 275 6.10 11.69 12.77
C ILE A 275 6.35 12.14 14.22
N ASN A 276 7.52 11.86 14.77
CA ASN A 276 7.85 12.25 16.14
C ASN A 276 7.96 13.78 16.32
N THR A 277 8.38 14.51 15.28
CA THR A 277 8.41 15.98 15.30
C THR A 277 7.02 16.60 15.44
N LEU A 278 5.96 15.86 15.10
CA LEU A 278 4.56 16.28 15.24
C LEU A 278 4.00 16.03 16.65
N GLY A 279 4.84 15.62 17.60
CA GLY A 279 4.44 15.43 19.01
C GLY A 279 3.98 14.02 19.36
N ALA A 280 4.31 13.01 18.54
CA ALA A 280 4.00 11.60 18.84
C ALA A 280 4.61 11.15 20.18
N GLY A 281 5.86 11.54 20.43
CA GLY A 281 6.61 11.16 21.63
C GLY A 281 6.98 9.68 21.66
N ALA A 282 7.33 9.08 20.52
CA ALA A 282 7.88 7.74 20.45
C ALA A 282 9.25 7.67 21.15
N ASP A 283 9.58 6.51 21.72
CA ASP A 283 10.84 6.24 22.42
C ASP A 283 11.93 5.63 21.53
N GLY A 284 11.61 5.38 20.25
CA GLY A 284 12.52 4.85 19.24
C GLY A 284 11.77 4.36 18.01
N TYR A 285 12.52 3.96 16.99
CA TYR A 285 12.03 3.73 15.65
C TYR A 285 12.44 2.38 15.08
N ILE A 286 11.56 1.79 14.28
CA ILE A 286 11.87 0.65 13.42
C ILE A 286 11.48 1.05 12.00
N ASN A 287 12.46 1.08 11.12
CA ASN A 287 12.27 1.31 9.69
C ASN A 287 12.25 -0.06 8.99
N LEU A 288 11.11 -0.45 8.44
CA LEU A 288 10.90 -1.69 7.72
C LEU A 288 10.82 -1.39 6.21
N ALA A 289 11.90 -1.64 5.46
CA ALA A 289 12.00 -1.34 4.03
C ALA A 289 11.65 0.11 3.63
N GLY A 290 11.98 1.10 4.46
CA GLY A 290 11.93 2.52 4.13
C GLY A 290 13.29 3.02 3.63
N SER A 291 13.28 3.99 2.72
CA SER A 291 14.49 4.58 2.13
C SER A 291 14.94 5.87 2.83
N PRO A 292 16.25 6.20 2.88
CA PRO A 292 16.72 7.52 3.27
C PRO A 292 16.65 8.54 2.12
N ARG A 293 16.39 8.07 0.89
CA ARG A 293 16.32 8.87 -0.32
C ARG A 293 14.92 9.47 -0.52
N LYS A 294 14.77 10.28 -1.57
CA LYS A 294 13.48 10.86 -1.91
C LYS A 294 12.58 9.84 -2.61
N LEU A 295 11.27 9.95 -2.37
CA LEU A 295 10.28 9.01 -2.94
C LEU A 295 10.30 8.98 -4.47
N TRP A 296 10.58 10.12 -5.13
CA TRP A 296 10.68 10.16 -6.59
C TRP A 296 11.94 9.45 -7.12
N GLU A 297 13.01 9.32 -6.32
CA GLU A 297 14.20 8.56 -6.70
C GLU A 297 13.89 7.06 -6.75
N LEU A 298 13.10 6.56 -5.78
CA LEU A 298 12.56 5.19 -5.82
C LEU A 298 11.66 5.00 -7.03
N SER A 299 10.79 5.98 -7.32
CA SER A 299 9.89 5.95 -8.48
C SER A 299 10.67 5.91 -9.80
N TYR A 300 11.77 6.66 -9.90
CA TYR A 300 12.67 6.64 -11.04
C TYR A 300 13.24 5.24 -11.26
N GLU A 301 13.76 4.59 -10.21
CA GLU A 301 14.37 3.26 -10.31
C GLU A 301 13.35 2.18 -10.67
N GLN A 302 12.16 2.21 -10.06
CA GLN A 302 11.07 1.28 -10.38
C GLN A 302 10.62 1.44 -11.84
N ASN A 303 10.48 2.67 -12.36
CA ASN A 303 10.13 2.90 -13.76
C ASN A 303 11.25 2.45 -14.71
N MET A 304 12.51 2.64 -14.34
CA MET A 304 13.64 2.13 -15.12
C MET A 304 13.69 0.61 -15.16
N LEU A 305 13.40 -0.06 -14.03
CA LEU A 305 13.31 -1.52 -13.97
C LEU A 305 12.21 -2.05 -14.90
N LEU A 306 11.01 -1.46 -14.85
CA LEU A 306 9.91 -1.81 -15.76
C LEU A 306 10.29 -1.63 -17.24
N ALA A 307 10.97 -0.54 -17.58
CA ALA A 307 11.42 -0.30 -18.95
C ALA A 307 12.46 -1.35 -19.41
N GLN A 308 13.38 -1.75 -18.53
CA GLN A 308 14.36 -2.80 -18.80
C GLN A 308 13.70 -4.16 -19.03
N GLU A 309 12.69 -4.50 -18.22
CA GLU A 309 11.90 -5.72 -18.40
C GLU A 309 11.12 -5.71 -19.72
N ALA A 310 10.50 -4.58 -20.07
CA ALA A 310 9.79 -4.43 -21.34
C ALA A 310 10.73 -4.61 -22.55
N LEU A 311 11.97 -4.10 -22.47
CA LEU A 311 12.99 -4.32 -23.49
C LEU A 311 13.36 -5.81 -23.56
N ALA A 312 13.64 -6.44 -22.43
CA ALA A 312 14.02 -7.85 -22.36
C ALA A 312 12.92 -8.78 -22.91
N ALA A 313 11.65 -8.41 -22.70
CA ALA A 313 10.48 -9.10 -23.24
C ALA A 313 10.18 -8.78 -24.73
N GLY A 314 10.94 -7.88 -25.36
CA GLY A 314 10.72 -7.45 -26.75
C GLY A 314 9.47 -6.59 -26.97
N GLN A 315 8.91 -6.02 -25.91
CA GLN A 315 7.73 -5.15 -25.97
C GLN A 315 8.07 -3.75 -26.49
N ILE A 316 9.32 -3.31 -26.30
CA ILE A 316 9.86 -2.06 -26.82
C ILE A 316 11.13 -2.32 -27.65
N PRO A 317 11.40 -1.52 -28.69
CA PRO A 317 12.55 -1.72 -29.58
C PRO A 317 13.87 -1.22 -29.00
N SER A 318 13.84 -0.22 -28.11
CA SER A 318 15.01 0.32 -27.39
C SER A 318 14.56 1.01 -26.08
N LEU A 319 15.52 1.32 -25.20
CA LEU A 319 15.28 2.07 -23.97
C LEU A 319 15.21 3.59 -24.17
N ASP A 320 15.52 4.11 -25.35
CA ASP A 320 15.77 5.55 -25.54
C ASP A 320 14.56 6.41 -25.15
N ALA A 321 13.36 6.03 -25.61
CA ALA A 321 12.12 6.76 -25.30
C ALA A 321 11.75 6.66 -23.81
N ALA A 322 11.97 5.50 -23.18
CA ALA A 322 11.71 5.30 -21.77
C ALA A 322 12.69 6.11 -20.90
N LEU A 323 13.97 6.11 -21.27
CA LEU A 323 15.01 6.92 -20.62
C LEU A 323 14.68 8.40 -20.73
N GLU A 324 14.30 8.90 -21.92
CA GLU A 324 13.90 10.29 -22.12
C GLU A 324 12.73 10.68 -21.22
N GLN A 325 11.69 9.82 -21.15
CA GLN A 325 10.53 10.06 -20.30
C GLN A 325 10.88 10.06 -18.81
N VAL A 326 11.59 9.05 -18.34
CA VAL A 326 11.94 8.89 -16.92
C VAL A 326 12.92 9.99 -16.47
N GLN A 327 13.83 10.43 -17.36
CA GLN A 327 14.68 11.59 -17.12
C GLN A 327 13.90 12.90 -17.06
N ALA A 328 12.91 13.10 -17.94
CA ALA A 328 12.07 14.30 -17.91
C ALA A 328 11.27 14.41 -16.60
N GLU A 329 10.74 13.29 -16.09
CA GLU A 329 10.08 13.26 -14.78
C GLU A 329 11.06 13.52 -13.64
N ALA A 330 12.27 12.95 -13.67
CA ALA A 330 13.31 13.25 -12.68
C ALA A 330 13.74 14.74 -12.69
N GLU A 331 13.81 15.38 -13.85
CA GLU A 331 14.09 16.82 -13.94
C GLU A 331 12.97 17.67 -13.33
N LYS A 332 11.70 17.31 -13.54
CA LYS A 332 10.59 17.95 -12.81
C LYS A 332 10.73 17.76 -11.31
N ALA A 333 11.09 16.55 -10.86
CA ALA A 333 11.29 16.22 -9.45
C ALA A 333 12.37 17.09 -8.79
N ARG A 334 13.52 17.25 -9.44
CA ARG A 334 14.62 18.12 -8.98
C ARG A 334 14.22 19.59 -8.86
N GLY A 335 13.20 20.02 -9.61
CA GLY A 335 12.66 21.38 -9.58
C GLY A 335 11.54 21.62 -8.55
N LEU A 336 11.08 20.60 -7.80
CA LEU A 336 9.89 20.69 -6.94
C LEU A 336 9.95 21.86 -5.94
N LEU A 337 11.08 22.04 -5.25
CA LEU A 337 11.27 23.10 -4.26
C LEU A 337 11.28 24.51 -4.86
N LEU A 338 11.40 24.63 -6.19
CA LEU A 338 11.39 25.92 -6.91
C LEU A 338 10.00 26.32 -7.39
N LEU A 339 9.03 25.40 -7.38
CA LEU A 339 7.67 25.67 -7.81
C LEU A 339 6.96 26.61 -6.84
N SER A 340 6.26 27.60 -7.37
CA SER A 340 5.25 28.33 -6.61
C SER A 340 4.09 27.42 -6.20
N ASP A 341 3.28 27.87 -5.24
CA ASP A 341 2.11 27.10 -4.81
C ASP A 341 1.12 26.85 -5.95
N GLU A 342 0.89 27.84 -6.82
CA GLU A 342 0.00 27.69 -7.97
C GLU A 342 0.52 26.63 -8.96
N GLU A 343 1.84 26.62 -9.22
CA GLU A 343 2.47 25.63 -10.09
C GLU A 343 2.42 24.22 -9.49
N ALA A 344 2.75 24.08 -8.21
CA ALA A 344 2.76 22.79 -7.52
C ALA A 344 1.36 22.13 -7.42
N LEU A 345 0.29 22.93 -7.41
CA LEU A 345 -1.09 22.45 -7.39
C LEU A 345 -1.63 22.13 -8.79
N SER A 346 -0.91 22.51 -9.85
CA SER A 346 -1.33 22.25 -11.22
C SER A 346 -1.25 20.74 -11.52
N PRO A 347 -2.30 20.12 -12.07
CA PRO A 347 -2.25 18.71 -12.46
C PRO A 347 -1.13 18.39 -13.47
N GLY A 348 -0.73 19.37 -14.29
CA GLY A 348 0.35 19.22 -15.26
C GLY A 348 1.75 19.19 -14.65
N ALA A 349 1.90 19.60 -13.38
CA ALA A 349 3.16 19.54 -12.65
C ALA A 349 3.44 18.17 -12.04
N ALA A 350 2.48 17.24 -12.09
CA ALA A 350 2.64 15.89 -11.53
C ALA A 350 3.95 15.22 -11.99
N VAL A 351 4.56 14.50 -11.06
CA VAL A 351 5.83 13.81 -11.23
C VAL A 351 5.63 12.33 -10.95
N PHE A 352 5.93 11.47 -11.93
CA PHE A 352 5.64 10.04 -11.87
C PHE A 352 4.18 9.73 -11.51
N GLY A 353 3.24 10.58 -11.93
CA GLY A 353 1.82 10.45 -11.63
C GLY A 353 1.40 10.90 -10.22
N MET A 354 2.35 11.37 -9.39
CA MET A 354 2.07 11.91 -8.06
C MET A 354 1.95 13.44 -8.09
N SER A 355 1.14 13.99 -7.18
CA SER A 355 1.00 15.44 -7.01
C SER A 355 2.35 16.10 -6.71
N ALA A 356 2.68 17.16 -7.46
CA ALA A 356 3.88 17.95 -7.19
C ALA A 356 3.80 18.64 -5.82
N TRP A 357 2.62 19.07 -5.38
CA TRP A 357 2.42 19.61 -4.04
C TRP A 357 2.81 18.60 -2.96
N TYR A 358 2.33 17.36 -3.10
CA TYR A 358 2.62 16.27 -2.18
C TYR A 358 4.12 15.92 -2.14
N LEU A 359 4.74 15.76 -3.31
CA LEU A 359 6.18 15.45 -3.39
C LEU A 359 7.05 16.61 -2.91
N ARG A 360 6.67 17.87 -3.19
CA ARG A 360 7.39 19.05 -2.69
C ARG A 360 7.40 19.10 -1.16
N HIS A 361 6.33 18.67 -0.51
CA HIS A 361 6.29 18.53 0.95
C HIS A 361 7.27 17.45 1.44
N LEU A 362 7.27 16.26 0.82
CA LEU A 362 8.23 15.19 1.11
C LEU A 362 9.69 15.61 0.86
N GLU A 363 9.96 16.43 -0.15
CA GLU A 363 11.30 16.97 -0.39
C GLU A 363 11.83 17.78 0.80
N GLY A 364 10.93 18.45 1.54
CA GLY A 364 11.27 19.18 2.76
C GLY A 364 11.62 18.30 3.96
N ILE A 365 11.39 16.99 3.88
CA ILE A 365 11.68 16.04 4.96
C ILE A 365 13.02 15.37 4.70
N ASP A 366 13.98 15.58 5.62
CA ASP A 366 15.29 14.93 5.63
C ASP A 366 15.30 13.88 6.76
N ALA A 367 14.91 12.66 6.42
CA ALA A 367 14.74 11.60 7.41
C ALA A 367 16.05 11.27 8.16
N PRO A 368 17.22 11.11 7.50
CA PRO A 368 18.48 10.93 8.22
C PRO A 368 18.82 12.08 9.16
N ALA A 369 18.65 13.33 8.73
CA ALA A 369 18.94 14.48 9.59
C ALA A 369 18.04 14.51 10.82
N LEU A 370 16.76 14.11 10.69
CA LEU A 370 15.83 14.03 11.81
C LEU A 370 16.21 12.94 12.81
N HIS A 371 16.60 11.74 12.34
CA HIS A 371 17.12 10.68 13.20
C HIS A 371 18.40 11.12 13.94
N LEU A 372 19.35 11.76 13.25
CA LEU A 372 20.56 12.30 13.89
C LEU A 372 20.25 13.39 14.92
N ALA A 373 19.21 14.19 14.69
CA ALA A 373 18.87 15.33 15.54
C ALA A 373 18.27 14.91 16.88
N ASP A 374 17.42 13.88 16.92
CA ASP A 374 16.85 13.40 18.18
C ASP A 374 17.71 12.33 18.88
N GLY A 375 18.52 11.58 18.13
CA GLY A 375 19.39 10.53 18.64
C GLY A 375 18.65 9.37 19.31
N LEU A 376 17.33 9.23 19.08
CA LEU A 376 16.55 8.13 19.64
C LEU A 376 16.91 6.81 18.96
N PRO A 377 16.88 5.68 19.68
CA PRO A 377 17.23 4.38 19.10
C PRO A 377 16.48 4.10 17.79
N VAL A 378 17.21 3.63 16.78
CA VAL A 378 16.64 3.27 15.48
C VAL A 378 17.14 1.90 15.01
N LEU A 379 16.21 1.07 14.53
CA LEU A 379 16.47 -0.20 13.86
C LEU A 379 16.09 -0.08 12.38
N ILE A 380 17.06 -0.25 11.49
CA ILE A 380 16.84 -0.31 10.04
C ILE A 380 16.80 -1.77 9.60
N LEU A 381 15.69 -2.18 9.00
CA LEU A 381 15.45 -3.53 8.51
C LEU A 381 15.24 -3.48 6.99
N GLN A 382 15.88 -4.39 6.25
CA GLN A 382 15.73 -4.49 4.79
C GLN A 382 15.61 -5.94 4.32
N GLY A 383 14.72 -6.20 3.38
CA GLY A 383 14.70 -7.45 2.60
C GLY A 383 15.72 -7.41 1.46
N GLY A 384 16.55 -8.44 1.33
CA GLY A 384 17.58 -8.53 0.28
C GLY A 384 17.04 -8.81 -1.12
N LYS A 385 15.79 -9.27 -1.24
CA LYS A 385 15.05 -9.45 -2.51
C LYS A 385 13.98 -8.37 -2.72
N ASP A 386 14.02 -7.30 -1.94
CA ASP A 386 13.15 -6.15 -2.16
C ASP A 386 13.48 -5.48 -3.50
N ARG A 387 12.44 -5.15 -4.26
CA ARG A 387 12.49 -4.53 -5.59
C ARG A 387 11.66 -3.25 -5.66
N GLN A 388 11.09 -2.82 -4.53
CA GLN A 388 10.43 -1.54 -4.36
C GLN A 388 11.34 -0.55 -3.63
N VAL A 389 12.07 -1.02 -2.62
CA VAL A 389 13.16 -0.32 -1.96
C VAL A 389 14.40 -1.21 -2.04
N PHE A 390 15.46 -0.72 -2.66
CA PHE A 390 16.55 -1.60 -3.10
C PHE A 390 17.57 -1.81 -1.98
N PRO A 391 18.34 -2.92 -1.95
CA PRO A 391 19.39 -3.12 -0.94
C PRO A 391 20.42 -1.99 -0.86
N GLU A 392 20.59 -1.21 -1.92
CA GLU A 392 21.40 0.01 -1.95
C GLU A 392 20.88 1.07 -0.96
N ASP A 393 19.56 1.14 -0.72
CA ASP A 393 18.95 2.02 0.28
C ASP A 393 19.36 1.66 1.71
N PHE A 394 19.56 0.37 1.99
CA PHE A 394 20.07 -0.09 3.29
C PHE A 394 21.52 0.33 3.53
N GLU A 395 22.37 0.27 2.50
CA GLU A 395 23.74 0.79 2.59
C GLU A 395 23.77 2.33 2.67
N ALA A 396 22.81 3.01 2.03
CA ALA A 396 22.62 4.45 2.18
C ALA A 396 22.24 4.82 3.63
N TRP A 397 21.36 4.05 4.29
CA TRP A 397 21.05 4.24 5.70
C TRP A 397 22.26 4.07 6.61
N LYS A 398 23.06 3.01 6.39
CA LYS A 398 24.30 2.78 7.16
C LYS A 398 25.28 3.93 7.03
N THR A 399 25.37 4.51 5.84
CA THR A 399 26.21 5.69 5.60
C THR A 399 25.62 6.92 6.28
N ALA A 400 24.32 7.18 6.12
CA ALA A 400 23.68 8.38 6.62
C ALA A 400 23.58 8.43 8.15
N LEU A 401 23.52 7.27 8.81
CA LEU A 401 23.43 7.14 10.26
C LEU A 401 24.74 6.67 10.92
N MET A 402 25.88 6.79 10.23
CA MET A 402 27.18 6.32 10.75
C MET A 402 27.59 6.97 12.08
N ASP A 403 27.14 8.21 12.32
CA ASP A 403 27.40 8.98 13.54
C ASP A 403 26.23 8.93 14.55
N HIS A 404 25.20 8.12 14.27
CA HIS A 404 24.03 7.99 15.15
C HIS A 404 24.39 7.20 16.42
N PRO A 405 23.97 7.64 17.62
CA PRO A 405 24.42 7.05 18.89
C PRO A 405 23.89 5.62 19.15
N ASP A 406 22.72 5.28 18.61
CA ASP A 406 22.10 3.95 18.75
C ASP A 406 21.33 3.55 17.47
N ALA A 407 22.05 3.35 16.37
CA ALA A 407 21.51 2.82 15.12
C ALA A 407 21.90 1.35 14.93
N SER A 408 20.92 0.49 14.64
CA SER A 408 21.10 -0.94 14.35
C SER A 408 20.61 -1.26 12.94
N PHE A 409 21.22 -2.24 12.28
CA PHE A 409 20.96 -2.55 10.86
C PHE A 409 20.90 -4.06 10.66
N ILE A 410 19.80 -4.56 10.08
CA ILE A 410 19.65 -5.98 9.75
C ILE A 410 19.15 -6.11 8.30
N LEU A 411 19.90 -6.86 7.50
CA LEU A 411 19.53 -7.25 6.14
C LEU A 411 19.13 -8.72 6.14
N TYR A 412 17.95 -9.04 5.62
CA TYR A 412 17.45 -10.41 5.47
C TYR A 412 17.56 -10.85 4.00
N PRO A 413 18.60 -11.59 3.60
CA PRO A 413 18.95 -11.77 2.18
C PRO A 413 17.84 -12.36 1.30
N GLU A 414 16.99 -13.21 1.87
CA GLU A 414 15.99 -13.97 1.13
C GLU A 414 14.58 -13.39 1.19
N LEU A 415 14.39 -12.25 1.87
CA LEU A 415 13.07 -11.65 2.07
C LEU A 415 12.79 -10.54 1.07
N ASN A 416 11.54 -10.44 0.62
CA ASN A 416 11.06 -9.40 -0.29
C ASN A 416 10.60 -8.14 0.46
N HIS A 417 9.96 -7.20 -0.24
CA HIS A 417 9.47 -5.94 0.34
C HIS A 417 8.53 -6.13 1.54
N LEU A 418 7.68 -7.16 1.51
CA LEU A 418 6.74 -7.48 2.59
C LEU A 418 7.39 -8.29 3.72
N PHE A 419 8.72 -8.50 3.64
CA PHE A 419 9.49 -9.40 4.48
C PHE A 419 9.04 -10.87 4.39
N GLY A 420 8.34 -11.23 3.30
CA GLY A 420 7.96 -12.59 2.99
C GLY A 420 9.07 -13.34 2.25
N ARG A 421 9.16 -14.65 2.47
CA ARG A 421 10.06 -15.53 1.72
C ARG A 421 9.31 -16.18 0.56
N PHE A 422 9.40 -15.57 -0.62
CA PHE A 422 8.82 -16.16 -1.84
C PHE A 422 9.56 -17.46 -2.22
N GLU A 423 8.81 -18.51 -2.53
CA GLU A 423 9.34 -19.79 -2.96
C GLU A 423 9.23 -19.94 -4.48
N GLY A 424 10.35 -20.18 -5.14
CA GLY A 424 10.42 -20.37 -6.59
C GLY A 424 11.27 -19.31 -7.29
N GLU A 425 11.13 -19.24 -8.61
CA GLU A 425 11.79 -18.23 -9.43
C GLU A 425 11.07 -16.89 -9.26
N THR A 426 11.80 -15.87 -8.80
CA THR A 426 11.24 -14.53 -8.61
C THR A 426 10.67 -14.01 -9.93
N PRO A 427 9.36 -13.68 -9.99
CA PRO A 427 8.76 -13.17 -11.21
C PRO A 427 9.30 -11.77 -11.54
N PRO A 428 9.22 -11.32 -12.80
CA PRO A 428 9.51 -9.94 -13.19
C PRO A 428 8.75 -8.94 -12.30
N PHE A 429 9.29 -7.74 -12.10
CA PHE A 429 8.72 -6.68 -11.27
C PHE A 429 7.38 -6.18 -11.85
N SER A 430 7.27 -6.17 -13.18
CA SER A 430 6.00 -6.01 -13.90
C SER A 430 4.92 -7.03 -13.54
N GLN A 431 5.30 -8.15 -12.90
CA GLN A 431 4.43 -9.24 -12.45
C GLN A 431 4.52 -9.45 -10.93
N ILE A 432 4.87 -8.43 -10.15
CA ILE A 432 5.03 -8.52 -8.68
C ILE A 432 3.79 -9.09 -7.96
N ALA A 433 2.60 -8.93 -8.55
CA ALA A 433 1.37 -9.56 -8.05
C ALA A 433 1.46 -11.10 -7.97
N LEU A 434 2.20 -11.76 -8.85
CA LEU A 434 2.43 -13.21 -8.76
C LEU A 434 3.23 -13.58 -7.51
N GLU A 435 4.18 -12.73 -7.14
CA GLU A 435 4.96 -12.90 -5.91
C GLU A 435 4.06 -12.77 -4.68
N TYR A 436 3.24 -11.72 -4.62
CA TYR A 436 2.36 -11.43 -3.48
C TYR A 436 1.09 -12.29 -3.44
N SER A 437 0.79 -13.03 -4.50
CA SER A 437 -0.26 -14.06 -4.49
C SER A 437 0.15 -15.30 -3.69
N GLN A 438 1.45 -15.50 -3.46
CA GLN A 438 1.92 -16.50 -2.50
C GLN A 438 1.79 -15.93 -1.08
N ARG A 439 1.06 -16.64 -0.21
CA ARG A 439 1.05 -16.35 1.23
C ARG A 439 2.45 -16.61 1.78
N THR A 440 3.11 -15.56 2.25
CA THR A 440 4.46 -15.56 2.82
C THR A 440 4.44 -14.82 4.17
N PRO A 441 4.12 -15.52 5.28
CA PRO A 441 4.05 -14.89 6.59
C PRO A 441 5.38 -14.29 7.04
N MET A 442 5.30 -13.22 7.85
CA MET A 442 6.47 -12.62 8.50
C MET A 442 7.27 -13.72 9.24
N PRO A 443 8.54 -13.97 8.86
CA PRO A 443 9.34 -15.01 9.48
C PRO A 443 9.61 -14.75 10.97
N ASP A 444 9.69 -15.83 11.77
CA ASP A 444 10.00 -15.73 13.20
C ASP A 444 11.33 -15.00 13.47
N GLU A 445 12.32 -15.11 12.58
CA GLU A 445 13.60 -14.40 12.73
C GLU A 445 13.43 -12.87 12.75
N VAL A 446 12.55 -12.31 11.91
CA VAL A 446 12.27 -10.87 11.90
C VAL A 446 11.51 -10.47 13.16
N LEU A 447 10.55 -11.29 13.58
CA LEU A 447 9.75 -11.06 14.79
C LEU A 447 10.61 -11.12 16.06
N ASP A 448 11.55 -12.06 16.12
CA ASP A 448 12.50 -12.24 17.23
C ASP A 448 13.46 -11.05 17.30
N ASP A 449 14.05 -10.63 16.18
CA ASP A 449 14.96 -9.49 16.12
C ASP A 449 14.29 -8.18 16.55
N ILE A 450 13.09 -7.90 16.04
CA ILE A 450 12.29 -6.74 16.44
C ILE A 450 11.99 -6.81 17.94
N ALA A 451 11.52 -7.96 18.43
CA ALA A 451 11.14 -8.09 19.83
C ALA A 451 12.33 -7.96 20.77
N GLN A 452 13.48 -8.55 20.42
CA GLN A 452 14.72 -8.41 21.17
C GLN A 452 15.13 -6.93 21.23
N TRP A 453 15.20 -6.26 20.09
CA TRP A 453 15.60 -4.86 20.02
C TRP A 453 14.71 -3.95 20.87
N VAL A 454 13.38 -4.13 20.78
CA VAL A 454 12.39 -3.40 21.59
C VAL A 454 12.57 -3.68 23.07
N ASN A 455 12.70 -4.94 23.47
CA ASN A 455 12.78 -5.33 24.88
C ASN A 455 14.06 -4.83 25.56
N GLU A 456 15.21 -4.87 24.88
CA GLU A 456 16.47 -4.33 25.38
C GLU A 456 16.34 -2.83 25.71
N ARG A 457 15.69 -2.06 24.83
CA ARG A 457 15.52 -0.61 24.99
C ARG A 457 14.38 -0.23 25.93
N ALA A 458 13.37 -1.10 26.06
CA ALA A 458 12.33 -0.95 27.06
C ALA A 458 12.86 -1.06 28.50
N GLN A 459 13.94 -1.82 28.70
CA GLN A 459 14.60 -2.03 30.00
C GLN A 459 15.70 -1.00 30.29
N ALA A 460 16.30 -0.39 29.25
CA ALA A 460 17.33 0.64 29.39
C ALA A 460 16.79 1.87 30.16
N GLY A 461 17.34 2.13 31.35
CA GLY A 461 16.95 3.25 32.23
C GLY A 461 15.96 2.89 33.35
N GLN A 462 15.67 1.60 33.58
CA GLN A 462 14.94 1.10 34.76
C GLN A 462 15.87 0.62 35.90
N GLU A 463 17.19 0.72 35.74
CA GLU A 463 18.22 0.56 36.78
C GLU A 463 18.63 1.92 37.35
#